data_AF-A0A7V5DMK6-F1
#
_entry.id   AF-A0A7V5DMK6-F1
#
_cell.length_a   1.000
_cell.length_b   1.000
_cell.length_c   1.000
_cell.angle_alpha   90.00
_cell.angle_beta   90.00
_cell.angle_gamma   90.00
#
_symmetry.space_group_name_H-M   'P 1'
#
loop_
_entity.id
_entity.type
_entity.pdbx_description
1 polymer ?
#
loop_
_entity_poly.entity_id
_entity_poly.type
_entity_poly.pdbx_seq_one_letter_code
_entity_poly.pdbx_strand_id
1 'polypeptide(L)'
;MPPLEAWEKVFIGSDTFLKDVHNTPNCIGCHGGQPGTDDKVAAHKGVVRDPSADKGGVCANCHGEIAKTSATSLHYTINGYYTILGQRGFDFNDPKKAEIFDRHCTSCHATCGQCHISRPTSADGGLVKEHQVKSIVSLSDTCLGCHGGRVGPEFMGKNPGVPGDVHWTKGINCFKCHNMTQFHGDGTLYAHRYDGKPAPSCLDCHPDAAPGKGQVMQHNIHGDKLDCRVCHSAGAYKSCWNCHVGLDKEGLPYRKLDPSVLTFKIGKNPNPTPDRPWEYVLVRHIPVPADIFGYYGDNMLPNWASVPTWKYATVHNIQKITPQNKDCKNCHGHPELFLTEKDVDPAELEANRAVIVTEIPK
;
A
#
# COMPACT_ATOMS: atom_id res chain seq x y z
N MET A 1 -4.59 -14.53 3.96
CA MET A 1 -5.96 -14.98 3.62
C MET A 1 -5.93 -16.49 3.52
N PRO A 2 -7.03 -17.21 3.79
CA PRO A 2 -7.06 -18.67 3.62
C PRO A 2 -6.74 -19.03 2.16
N PRO A 3 -5.91 -20.07 1.92
CA PRO A 3 -5.70 -20.60 0.58
C PRO A 3 -7.02 -21.11 0.00
N LEU A 4 -7.14 -21.06 -1.32
CA LEU A 4 -8.25 -21.65 -2.06
C LEU A 4 -7.79 -22.96 -2.69
N GLU A 5 -8.70 -23.93 -2.73
CA GLU A 5 -8.50 -25.15 -3.51
C GLU A 5 -8.38 -24.82 -5.00
N ALA A 6 -7.67 -25.67 -5.75
CA ALA A 6 -7.39 -25.41 -7.16
C ALA A 6 -8.67 -25.22 -8.01
N TRP A 7 -9.75 -25.93 -7.67
CA TRP A 7 -11.03 -25.81 -8.37
C TRP A 7 -11.76 -24.51 -8.02
N GLU A 8 -11.71 -24.06 -6.75
CA GLU A 8 -12.35 -22.81 -6.29
C GLU A 8 -11.79 -21.59 -7.01
N LYS A 9 -10.49 -21.63 -7.36
CA LYS A 9 -9.83 -20.53 -8.07
C LYS A 9 -10.41 -20.24 -9.45
N VAL A 10 -11.07 -21.20 -10.09
CA VAL A 10 -11.52 -21.12 -11.49
C VAL A 10 -12.99 -21.49 -11.69
N PHE A 11 -13.70 -21.83 -10.62
CA PHE A 11 -15.07 -22.31 -10.70
C PHE A 11 -16.06 -21.23 -11.16
N ILE A 12 -16.89 -21.59 -12.13
CA ILE A 12 -18.03 -20.79 -12.61
C ILE A 12 -19.25 -21.70 -12.53
N GLY A 13 -20.01 -21.59 -11.44
CA GLY A 13 -21.14 -22.48 -11.16
C GLY A 13 -22.49 -21.94 -11.61
N SER A 14 -22.63 -20.62 -11.74
CA SER A 14 -23.88 -19.98 -12.13
C SER A 14 -23.84 -19.42 -13.54
N ASP A 15 -25.01 -19.40 -14.19
CA ASP A 15 -25.20 -18.70 -15.47
C ASP A 15 -25.13 -17.17 -15.36
N THR A 16 -24.89 -16.61 -14.17
CA THR A 16 -24.92 -15.15 -13.95
C THR A 16 -23.93 -14.45 -14.88
N PHE A 17 -22.68 -14.94 -14.94
CA PHE A 17 -21.70 -14.39 -15.85
C PHE A 17 -22.05 -14.66 -17.32
N LEU A 18 -22.58 -15.84 -17.64
CA LEU A 18 -22.91 -16.21 -19.02
C LEU A 18 -23.97 -15.28 -19.66
N LYS A 19 -24.81 -14.68 -18.81
CA LYS A 19 -25.87 -13.72 -19.19
C LYS A 19 -25.43 -12.26 -19.07
N ASP A 20 -24.23 -11.99 -18.56
CA ASP A 20 -23.70 -10.65 -18.35
C ASP A 20 -23.11 -10.07 -19.65
N VAL A 21 -23.16 -8.75 -19.81
CA VAL A 21 -22.55 -8.04 -20.96
C VAL A 21 -21.06 -8.35 -21.11
N HIS A 22 -20.35 -8.60 -19.99
CA HIS A 22 -18.93 -8.96 -19.99
C HIS A 22 -18.64 -10.34 -20.61
N ASN A 23 -19.66 -11.19 -20.82
CA ASN A 23 -19.52 -12.44 -21.57
C ASN A 23 -19.83 -12.30 -23.08
N THR A 24 -20.15 -11.11 -23.57
CA THR A 24 -20.38 -10.88 -25.02
C THR A 24 -19.19 -11.32 -25.89
N PRO A 25 -17.92 -11.03 -25.51
CA PRO A 25 -16.77 -11.54 -26.26
C PRO A 25 -16.54 -13.04 -26.10
N ASN A 26 -17.26 -13.71 -25.19
CA ASN A 26 -17.03 -15.06 -24.67
C ASN A 26 -15.62 -15.27 -24.05
N CYS A 27 -15.39 -16.47 -23.51
CA CYS A 27 -14.14 -16.83 -22.86
C CYS A 27 -12.92 -16.61 -23.79
N ILE A 28 -13.05 -17.01 -25.06
CA ILE A 28 -11.97 -16.95 -26.05
C ILE A 28 -11.73 -15.52 -26.51
N GLY A 29 -12.78 -14.68 -26.65
CA GLY A 29 -12.58 -13.29 -27.04
C GLY A 29 -11.81 -12.47 -26.00
N CYS A 30 -11.95 -12.79 -24.71
CA CYS A 30 -11.18 -12.14 -23.64
C CYS A 30 -9.82 -12.80 -23.40
N HIS A 31 -9.80 -14.14 -23.25
CA HIS A 31 -8.62 -14.86 -22.78
C HIS A 31 -7.83 -15.55 -23.90
N GLY A 32 -8.33 -15.59 -25.13
CA GLY A 32 -7.77 -16.43 -26.19
C GLY A 32 -8.03 -17.91 -25.97
N GLY A 33 -7.20 -18.77 -26.56
CA GLY A 33 -7.39 -20.23 -26.57
C GLY A 33 -7.89 -20.75 -27.92
N GLN A 34 -8.13 -22.05 -27.99
CA GLN A 34 -8.56 -22.73 -29.23
C GLN A 34 -10.03 -23.17 -29.14
N PRO A 35 -10.89 -22.76 -30.08
CA PRO A 35 -12.27 -23.21 -30.13
C PRO A 35 -12.40 -24.65 -30.66
N GLY A 36 -13.55 -25.28 -30.42
CA GLY A 36 -13.95 -26.53 -31.10
C GLY A 36 -13.26 -27.81 -30.60
N THR A 37 -12.72 -27.80 -29.38
CA THR A 37 -12.09 -28.97 -28.76
C THR A 37 -12.45 -29.06 -27.27
N ASP A 38 -12.72 -30.28 -26.81
CA ASP A 38 -12.93 -30.60 -25.40
C ASP A 38 -11.62 -31.05 -24.71
N ASP A 39 -10.54 -31.27 -25.47
CA ASP A 39 -9.22 -31.53 -24.90
C ASP A 39 -8.69 -30.28 -24.19
N LYS A 40 -8.42 -30.42 -22.88
CA LYS A 40 -7.98 -29.33 -22.01
C LYS A 40 -6.70 -28.67 -22.52
N VAL A 41 -5.71 -29.43 -22.97
CA VAL A 41 -4.40 -28.88 -23.35
C VAL A 41 -4.54 -28.11 -24.66
N ALA A 42 -5.26 -28.66 -25.62
CA ALA A 42 -5.57 -28.02 -26.90
C ALA A 42 -6.38 -26.74 -26.70
N ALA A 43 -7.47 -26.78 -25.91
CA ALA A 43 -8.34 -25.64 -25.65
C ALA A 43 -7.58 -24.47 -24.99
N HIS A 44 -6.69 -24.78 -24.04
CA HIS A 44 -5.93 -23.75 -23.31
C HIS A 44 -4.66 -23.27 -24.04
N LYS A 45 -4.37 -23.75 -25.24
CA LYS A 45 -3.21 -23.30 -26.01
C LYS A 45 -3.38 -21.83 -26.41
N GLY A 46 -2.54 -20.96 -25.85
CA GLY A 46 -2.57 -19.51 -26.09
C GLY A 46 -3.50 -18.73 -25.15
N VAL A 47 -3.98 -19.35 -24.07
CA VAL A 47 -4.79 -18.65 -23.06
C VAL A 47 -3.94 -17.65 -22.27
N VAL A 48 -4.41 -16.41 -22.23
CA VAL A 48 -3.90 -15.33 -21.40
C VAL A 48 -4.66 -15.34 -20.07
N ARG A 49 -3.96 -15.61 -18.96
CA ARG A 49 -4.57 -15.73 -17.63
C ARG A 49 -5.17 -14.42 -17.13
N ASP A 50 -4.47 -13.31 -17.34
CA ASP A 50 -4.94 -11.97 -17.01
C ASP A 50 -4.99 -11.11 -18.27
N PRO A 51 -6.15 -11.02 -18.94
CA PRO A 51 -6.29 -10.27 -20.17
C PRO A 51 -6.39 -8.75 -19.95
N SER A 52 -6.25 -8.28 -18.70
CA SER A 52 -6.25 -6.86 -18.32
C SER A 52 -4.88 -6.33 -17.93
N ALA A 53 -3.84 -7.18 -17.91
CA ALA A 53 -2.52 -6.84 -17.40
C ALA A 53 -1.79 -5.73 -18.18
N ASP A 54 -1.96 -5.68 -19.50
CA ASP A 54 -1.36 -4.64 -20.34
C ASP A 54 -2.32 -3.45 -20.52
N LYS A 55 -2.16 -2.41 -19.69
CA LYS A 55 -2.91 -1.14 -19.76
C LYS A 55 -4.43 -1.32 -19.91
N GLY A 56 -5.00 -2.30 -19.21
CA GLY A 56 -6.42 -2.64 -19.26
C GLY A 56 -6.80 -3.65 -20.35
N GLY A 57 -5.90 -3.98 -21.28
CA GLY A 57 -6.00 -5.04 -22.26
C GLY A 57 -7.38 -5.10 -22.94
N VAL A 58 -8.04 -6.26 -22.87
CA VAL A 58 -9.37 -6.43 -23.51
C VAL A 58 -10.45 -5.54 -22.90
N CYS A 59 -10.31 -5.15 -21.63
CA CYS A 59 -11.24 -4.25 -20.95
C CYS A 59 -11.18 -2.84 -21.54
N ALA A 60 -10.02 -2.41 -22.04
CA ALA A 60 -9.83 -1.07 -22.62
C ALA A 60 -10.66 -0.85 -23.90
N ASN A 61 -11.07 -1.91 -24.58
CA ASN A 61 -11.93 -1.82 -25.77
C ASN A 61 -13.30 -1.20 -25.45
N CYS A 62 -13.82 -1.42 -24.24
CA CYS A 62 -15.09 -0.87 -23.77
C CYS A 62 -14.90 0.21 -22.69
N HIS A 63 -13.79 0.18 -21.95
CA HIS A 63 -13.48 1.08 -20.83
C HIS A 63 -12.24 1.94 -21.09
N GLY A 64 -12.09 2.43 -22.32
CA GLY A 64 -10.88 3.12 -22.79
C GLY A 64 -10.45 4.33 -21.94
N GLU A 65 -11.39 5.16 -21.50
CA GLU A 65 -11.08 6.33 -20.68
C GLU A 65 -10.47 5.95 -19.33
N ILE A 66 -11.06 4.98 -18.62
CA ILE A 66 -10.55 4.52 -17.33
C ILE A 66 -9.23 3.76 -17.51
N ALA A 67 -9.09 2.96 -18.57
CA ALA A 67 -7.84 2.26 -18.88
C ALA A 67 -6.68 3.25 -19.10
N LYS A 68 -6.96 4.37 -19.78
CA LYS A 68 -5.98 5.44 -20.02
C LYS A 68 -5.51 6.10 -18.73
N THR A 69 -6.42 6.46 -17.82
CA THR A 69 -6.02 7.05 -16.54
C THR A 69 -5.36 6.01 -15.63
N SER A 70 -5.83 4.76 -15.65
CA SER A 70 -5.28 3.71 -14.77
C SER A 70 -3.84 3.39 -15.12
N ALA A 71 -3.47 3.50 -16.39
CA ALA A 71 -2.10 3.32 -16.85
C ALA A 71 -1.09 4.29 -16.20
N THR A 72 -1.55 5.42 -15.62
CA THR A 72 -0.68 6.36 -14.88
C THR A 72 -0.82 6.23 -13.36
N SER A 73 -1.73 5.39 -12.85
CA SER A 73 -1.97 5.26 -11.42
C SER A 73 -0.79 4.58 -10.71
N LEU A 74 -0.59 4.85 -9.42
CA LEU A 74 0.45 4.18 -8.64
C LEU A 74 0.16 2.69 -8.39
N HIS A 75 -1.11 2.27 -8.48
CA HIS A 75 -1.48 0.85 -8.38
C HIS A 75 -1.05 0.10 -9.64
N TYR A 76 -1.10 0.74 -10.81
CA TYR A 76 -0.64 0.16 -12.06
C TYR A 76 0.84 0.40 -12.34
N THR A 77 1.46 1.49 -11.90
CA THR A 77 2.86 1.79 -12.28
C THR A 77 3.85 1.33 -11.22
N ILE A 78 3.39 1.20 -9.98
CA ILE A 78 4.19 1.00 -8.75
C ILE A 78 5.37 1.96 -8.65
N ASN A 79 5.28 3.15 -9.25
CA ASN A 79 6.40 4.07 -9.46
C ASN A 79 7.12 4.48 -8.16
N GLY A 80 6.42 4.42 -7.03
CA GLY A 80 7.02 4.62 -5.70
C GLY A 80 8.19 3.69 -5.39
N TYR A 81 8.18 2.44 -5.89
CA TYR A 81 9.33 1.54 -5.74
C TYR A 81 10.51 1.98 -6.60
N TYR A 82 10.26 2.33 -7.86
CA TYR A 82 11.30 2.84 -8.77
C TYR A 82 11.96 4.09 -8.19
N THR A 83 11.16 5.04 -7.70
CA THR A 83 11.66 6.26 -7.06
C THR A 83 12.55 5.96 -5.87
N ILE A 84 12.10 5.15 -4.91
CA ILE A 84 12.84 4.91 -3.66
C ILE A 84 14.07 4.02 -3.88
N LEU A 85 13.97 2.99 -4.70
CA LEU A 85 15.13 2.13 -4.99
C LEU A 85 16.15 2.86 -5.85
N GLY A 86 15.71 3.65 -6.83
CA GLY A 86 16.56 4.50 -7.65
C GLY A 86 17.34 5.53 -6.82
N GLN A 87 16.68 6.19 -5.85
CA GLN A 87 17.36 7.06 -4.88
C GLN A 87 18.47 6.32 -4.11
N ARG A 88 18.21 5.06 -3.72
CA ARG A 88 19.20 4.19 -3.08
C ARG A 88 20.27 3.62 -4.04
N GLY A 89 20.29 4.03 -5.30
CA GLY A 89 21.28 3.64 -6.30
C GLY A 89 21.00 2.31 -7.00
N PHE A 90 19.78 1.78 -6.91
CA PHE A 90 19.36 0.63 -7.70
C PHE A 90 19.24 1.03 -9.17
N ASP A 91 20.06 0.42 -10.04
CA ASP A 91 20.05 0.69 -11.47
C ASP A 91 19.08 -0.25 -12.19
N PHE A 92 17.99 0.30 -12.71
CA PHE A 92 16.98 -0.45 -13.45
C PHE A 92 17.39 -0.74 -14.90
N ASN A 93 18.46 -0.12 -15.41
CA ASN A 93 18.98 -0.41 -16.76
C ASN A 93 19.88 -1.65 -16.77
N ASP A 94 20.40 -2.07 -15.62
CA ASP A 94 21.11 -3.34 -15.46
C ASP A 94 20.10 -4.50 -15.60
N PRO A 95 20.24 -5.38 -16.61
CA PRO A 95 19.30 -6.46 -16.85
C PRO A 95 19.12 -7.40 -15.65
N LYS A 96 20.19 -7.66 -14.90
CA LYS A 96 20.14 -8.53 -13.71
C LYS A 96 19.31 -7.87 -12.61
N LYS A 97 19.48 -6.56 -12.40
CA LYS A 97 18.70 -5.80 -11.41
C LYS A 97 17.24 -5.66 -11.83
N ALA A 98 16.97 -5.43 -13.12
CA ALA A 98 15.62 -5.41 -13.66
C ALA A 98 14.89 -6.75 -13.42
N GLU A 99 15.57 -7.88 -13.68
CA GLU A 99 15.02 -9.21 -13.41
C GLU A 99 14.74 -9.44 -11.92
N ILE A 100 15.65 -9.02 -11.03
CA ILE A 100 15.44 -9.11 -9.57
C ILE A 100 14.22 -8.29 -9.16
N PHE A 101 14.08 -7.07 -9.68
CA PHE A 101 12.95 -6.21 -9.38
C PHE A 101 11.63 -6.81 -9.84
N ASP A 102 11.58 -7.31 -11.09
CA ASP A 102 10.39 -7.97 -11.60
C ASP A 102 10.00 -9.16 -10.73
N ARG A 103 10.98 -10.03 -10.43
CA ARG A 103 10.75 -11.22 -9.64
C ARG A 103 10.23 -10.95 -8.22
N HIS A 104 10.69 -9.87 -7.58
CA HIS A 104 10.44 -9.64 -6.14
C HIS A 104 9.55 -8.45 -5.80
N CYS A 105 9.26 -7.55 -6.72
CA CYS A 105 8.60 -6.29 -6.41
C CYS A 105 7.32 -6.06 -7.21
N THR A 106 7.15 -6.68 -8.38
CA THR A 106 5.99 -6.43 -9.25
C THR A 106 4.76 -7.24 -8.87
N SER A 107 4.83 -8.16 -7.90
CA SER A 107 3.65 -8.93 -7.46
C SER A 107 2.49 -8.06 -6.93
N CYS A 108 2.76 -6.79 -6.60
CA CYS A 108 1.76 -5.81 -6.16
C CYS A 108 1.24 -4.90 -7.27
N HIS A 109 1.75 -5.00 -8.51
CA HIS A 109 1.12 -4.38 -9.68
C HIS A 109 -0.32 -4.84 -9.77
N ALA A 110 -1.24 -3.88 -9.89
CA ALA A 110 -2.66 -4.15 -9.96
C ALA A 110 -3.16 -4.10 -11.42
N THR A 111 -4.01 -5.07 -11.76
CA THR A 111 -4.76 -5.10 -13.02
C THR A 111 -6.26 -4.90 -12.75
N CYS A 112 -7.06 -4.67 -13.80
CA CYS A 112 -8.52 -4.52 -13.63
C CYS A 112 -9.12 -5.79 -12.99
N GLY A 113 -8.66 -6.96 -13.42
CA GLY A 113 -9.14 -8.25 -12.93
C GLY A 113 -8.91 -8.46 -11.43
N GLN A 114 -7.76 -8.04 -10.89
CA GLN A 114 -7.38 -8.25 -9.49
C GLN A 114 -8.18 -7.44 -8.46
N CYS A 115 -9.00 -6.49 -8.92
CA CYS A 115 -9.92 -5.73 -8.07
C CYS A 115 -11.40 -6.03 -8.40
N HIS A 116 -11.70 -6.29 -9.67
CA HIS A 116 -13.07 -6.42 -10.15
C HIS A 116 -13.56 -7.86 -10.33
N ILE A 117 -12.66 -8.86 -10.31
CA ILE A 117 -12.98 -10.26 -10.67
C ILE A 117 -12.32 -11.27 -9.70
N SER A 118 -11.01 -11.12 -9.45
CA SER A 118 -10.19 -12.09 -8.72
C SER A 118 -9.47 -11.48 -7.52
N ARG A 119 -8.98 -12.35 -6.64
CA ARG A 119 -7.93 -12.00 -5.67
C ARG A 119 -6.65 -11.58 -6.41
N PRO A 120 -5.81 -10.74 -5.81
CA PRO A 120 -4.53 -10.34 -6.40
C PRO A 120 -3.56 -11.52 -6.46
N THR A 121 -2.62 -11.49 -7.40
CA THR A 121 -1.60 -12.53 -7.57
C THR A 121 -0.72 -12.64 -6.32
N SER A 122 -0.46 -11.53 -5.63
CA SER A 122 0.26 -11.52 -4.34
C SER A 122 -0.42 -12.33 -3.23
N ALA A 123 -1.69 -12.68 -3.42
CA ALA A 123 -2.47 -13.48 -2.50
C ALA A 123 -2.99 -14.79 -3.13
N ASP A 124 -2.20 -15.34 -4.06
CA ASP A 124 -2.42 -16.65 -4.69
C ASP A 124 -3.62 -16.72 -5.66
N GLY A 125 -4.18 -15.55 -6.01
CA GLY A 125 -5.23 -15.41 -7.01
C GLY A 125 -6.52 -16.15 -6.68
N GLY A 126 -7.32 -16.40 -7.72
CA GLY A 126 -8.61 -17.07 -7.63
C GLY A 126 -9.79 -16.11 -7.67
N LEU A 127 -10.87 -16.56 -8.29
CA LEU A 127 -12.11 -15.81 -8.45
C LEU A 127 -12.74 -15.47 -7.10
N VAL A 128 -13.19 -14.22 -6.92
CA VAL A 128 -13.82 -13.80 -5.66
C VAL A 128 -15.28 -14.26 -5.60
N LYS A 129 -15.98 -14.22 -6.74
CA LYS A 129 -17.38 -14.63 -6.86
C LYS A 129 -17.64 -15.12 -8.28
N GLU A 130 -17.12 -16.32 -8.59
CA GLU A 130 -17.07 -16.83 -9.97
C GLU A 130 -16.47 -15.77 -10.90
N HIS A 131 -16.86 -15.74 -12.17
CA HIS A 131 -16.34 -14.74 -13.12
C HIS A 131 -17.14 -13.42 -13.14
N GLN A 132 -17.85 -13.09 -12.06
CA GLN A 132 -18.64 -11.85 -12.02
C GLN A 132 -17.74 -10.62 -11.96
N VAL A 133 -17.86 -9.75 -12.96
CA VAL A 133 -17.22 -8.42 -12.96
C VAL A 133 -18.04 -7.46 -12.09
N LYS A 134 -17.44 -6.90 -11.03
CA LYS A 134 -18.09 -5.90 -10.17
C LYS A 134 -17.18 -4.73 -9.88
N SER A 135 -17.77 -3.57 -9.61
CA SER A 135 -17.01 -2.41 -9.14
C SER A 135 -16.14 -2.78 -7.93
N ILE A 136 -16.69 -3.47 -6.92
CA ILE A 136 -15.92 -4.09 -5.83
C ILE A 136 -16.64 -5.38 -5.42
N VAL A 137 -15.96 -6.53 -5.47
CA VAL A 137 -16.57 -7.82 -5.07
C VAL A 137 -16.41 -8.09 -3.57
N SER A 138 -15.21 -7.84 -3.02
CA SER A 138 -14.88 -8.06 -1.61
C SER A 138 -13.66 -7.24 -1.21
N LEU A 139 -13.79 -6.38 -0.19
CA LEU A 139 -12.67 -5.61 0.37
C LEU A 139 -11.55 -6.52 0.92
N SER A 140 -11.96 -7.61 1.58
CA SER A 140 -11.04 -8.54 2.23
C SER A 140 -10.21 -9.30 1.19
N ASP A 141 -10.84 -9.73 0.10
CA ASP A 141 -10.21 -10.56 -0.93
C ASP A 141 -9.45 -9.76 -1.99
N THR A 142 -9.70 -8.45 -2.09
CA THR A 142 -9.04 -7.57 -3.09
C THR A 142 -8.08 -6.60 -2.42
N CYS A 143 -8.58 -5.49 -1.85
CA CYS A 143 -7.77 -4.44 -1.23
C CYS A 143 -6.86 -5.00 -0.13
N LEU A 144 -7.41 -5.82 0.77
CA LEU A 144 -6.63 -6.42 1.86
C LEU A 144 -5.79 -7.63 1.43
N GLY A 145 -5.95 -8.12 0.19
CA GLY A 145 -5.00 -9.06 -0.40
C GLY A 145 -3.60 -8.45 -0.54
N CYS A 146 -3.53 -7.15 -0.85
CA CYS A 146 -2.27 -6.40 -0.92
C CYS A 146 -1.99 -5.59 0.37
N HIS A 147 -3.03 -4.96 0.94
CA HIS A 147 -2.89 -4.04 2.09
C HIS A 147 -3.15 -4.70 3.46
N GLY A 148 -3.40 -6.01 3.51
CA GLY A 148 -3.76 -6.74 4.74
C GLY A 148 -2.63 -6.91 5.76
N GLY A 149 -1.38 -6.66 5.39
CA GLY A 149 -0.25 -6.75 6.32
C GLY A 149 -0.27 -5.65 7.39
N ARG A 150 -0.54 -4.40 6.98
CA ARG A 150 -0.52 -3.20 7.84
C ARG A 150 -1.88 -2.54 7.97
N VAL A 151 -2.46 -2.12 6.84
CA VAL A 151 -3.69 -1.31 6.80
C VAL A 151 -4.89 -2.07 7.34
N GLY A 152 -5.08 -3.33 6.92
CA GLY A 152 -6.21 -4.14 7.38
C GLY A 152 -6.30 -4.25 8.91
N PRO A 153 -5.23 -4.69 9.60
CA PRO A 153 -5.21 -4.77 11.06
C PRO A 153 -5.35 -3.43 11.78
N GLU A 154 -4.77 -2.35 11.25
CA GLU A 154 -4.95 -0.99 11.79
C GLU A 154 -6.42 -0.56 11.67
N PHE A 155 -7.00 -0.67 10.47
CA PHE A 155 -8.36 -0.20 10.16
C PHE A 155 -9.43 -0.99 10.88
N MET A 156 -9.29 -2.30 10.93
CA MET A 156 -10.29 -3.21 11.49
C MET A 156 -10.08 -3.53 12.97
N GLY A 157 -9.03 -3.00 13.61
CA GLY A 157 -8.75 -3.25 15.03
C GLY A 157 -8.28 -4.66 15.34
N LYS A 158 -7.45 -5.24 14.48
CA LYS A 158 -6.89 -6.60 14.66
C LYS A 158 -5.50 -6.60 15.30
N ASN A 159 -4.94 -5.41 15.59
CA ASN A 159 -3.71 -5.31 16.35
C ASN A 159 -4.02 -5.45 17.86
N PRO A 160 -3.32 -6.32 18.61
CA PRO A 160 -3.57 -6.50 20.04
C PRO A 160 -3.49 -5.19 20.82
N GLY A 161 -4.51 -4.92 21.65
CA GLY A 161 -4.55 -3.74 22.52
C GLY A 161 -4.78 -2.40 21.81
N VAL A 162 -5.00 -2.39 20.49
CA VAL A 162 -5.24 -1.16 19.71
C VAL A 162 -6.61 -1.23 19.04
N PRO A 163 -7.54 -0.32 19.35
CA PRO A 163 -8.87 -0.36 18.73
C PRO A 163 -8.78 -0.03 17.24
N GLY A 164 -9.77 -0.51 16.47
CA GLY A 164 -9.89 -0.20 15.05
C GLY A 164 -10.24 1.26 14.80
N ASP A 165 -10.24 1.65 13.54
CA ASP A 165 -10.57 3.01 13.12
C ASP A 165 -12.03 3.36 13.44
N VAL A 166 -12.28 4.56 13.95
CA VAL A 166 -13.62 5.06 14.28
C VAL A 166 -14.50 5.19 13.05
N HIS A 167 -13.93 5.42 11.87
CA HIS A 167 -14.68 5.45 10.61
C HIS A 167 -15.11 4.03 10.24
N TRP A 168 -14.20 3.05 10.36
CA TRP A 168 -14.52 1.65 10.13
C TRP A 168 -15.67 1.16 11.03
N THR A 169 -15.60 1.43 12.34
CA THR A 169 -16.64 1.00 13.29
C THR A 169 -18.00 1.66 13.04
N LYS A 170 -18.02 2.77 12.28
CA LYS A 170 -19.24 3.45 11.82
C LYS A 170 -19.69 3.00 10.41
N GLY A 171 -19.12 1.94 9.87
CA GLY A 171 -19.49 1.40 8.56
C GLY A 171 -18.92 2.17 7.36
N ILE A 172 -17.93 3.04 7.57
CA ILE A 172 -17.22 3.73 6.49
C ILE A 172 -16.16 2.79 5.93
N ASN A 173 -16.22 2.52 4.62
CA ASN A 173 -15.23 1.72 3.91
C ASN A 173 -14.19 2.59 3.20
N CYS A 174 -13.21 1.95 2.55
CA CYS A 174 -12.08 2.61 1.90
C CYS A 174 -12.50 3.73 0.94
N PHE A 175 -13.56 3.52 0.16
CA PHE A 175 -13.98 4.39 -0.94
C PHE A 175 -14.70 5.67 -0.52
N LYS A 176 -15.03 5.77 0.77
CA LYS A 176 -15.60 6.99 1.34
C LYS A 176 -14.54 8.01 1.70
N CYS A 177 -13.31 7.56 1.99
CA CYS A 177 -12.16 8.43 2.17
C CYS A 177 -11.36 8.54 0.87
N HIS A 178 -11.11 7.39 0.22
CA HIS A 178 -10.39 7.33 -1.03
C HIS A 178 -11.33 7.42 -2.22
N ASN A 179 -11.17 8.43 -3.07
CA ASN A 179 -11.98 8.57 -4.28
C ASN A 179 -11.45 7.67 -5.43
N MET A 180 -12.21 7.58 -6.52
CA MET A 180 -11.88 6.72 -7.65
C MET A 180 -10.56 7.08 -8.35
N THR A 181 -10.19 8.37 -8.42
CA THR A 181 -8.96 8.80 -9.11
C THR A 181 -7.71 8.40 -8.33
N GLN A 182 -7.81 8.16 -7.03
CA GLN A 182 -6.70 7.61 -6.24
C GLN A 182 -6.40 6.13 -6.55
N PHE A 183 -7.36 5.40 -7.14
CA PHE A 183 -7.18 4.02 -7.58
C PHE A 183 -6.86 3.93 -9.07
N HIS A 184 -7.70 4.57 -9.88
CA HIS A 184 -7.63 4.55 -11.35
C HIS A 184 -6.78 5.67 -11.94
N GLY A 185 -6.08 6.46 -11.14
CA GLY A 185 -5.33 7.61 -11.62
C GLY A 185 -6.23 8.78 -12.06
N ASP A 186 -5.59 9.93 -12.28
CA ASP A 186 -6.19 11.15 -12.82
C ASP A 186 -5.54 11.56 -14.16
N GLY A 187 -4.71 10.69 -14.73
CA GLY A 187 -3.88 10.97 -15.92
C GLY A 187 -2.50 11.56 -15.59
N THR A 188 -2.23 11.92 -14.33
CA THR A 188 -0.90 12.33 -13.87
C THR A 188 -0.05 11.11 -13.53
N LEU A 189 1.21 11.12 -13.97
CA LEU A 189 2.19 10.12 -13.57
C LEU A 189 2.92 10.60 -12.30
N TYR A 190 2.50 10.09 -11.15
CA TYR A 190 3.13 10.40 -9.88
C TYR A 190 4.40 9.55 -9.65
N ALA A 191 5.43 10.13 -9.06
CA ALA A 191 6.66 9.45 -8.67
C ALA A 191 6.45 8.60 -7.41
N HIS A 192 5.63 9.07 -6.47
CA HIS A 192 5.30 8.37 -5.24
C HIS A 192 3.96 8.81 -4.63
N ARG A 193 3.47 8.07 -3.64
CA ARG A 193 2.15 8.29 -2.99
C ARG A 193 1.98 9.63 -2.26
N TYR A 194 3.07 10.39 -2.06
CA TYR A 194 3.03 11.69 -1.39
C TYR A 194 3.11 12.87 -2.36
N ASP A 195 3.09 12.61 -3.66
CA ASP A 195 3.00 13.70 -4.63
C ASP A 195 1.61 14.32 -4.61
N GLY A 196 1.55 15.62 -4.86
CA GLY A 196 0.32 16.40 -4.82
C GLY A 196 -0.26 16.55 -3.41
N LYS A 197 -1.51 17.01 -3.33
CA LYS A 197 -2.19 17.30 -2.07
C LYS A 197 -2.38 16.05 -1.19
N PRO A 198 -2.49 16.19 0.15
CA PRO A 198 -2.78 15.06 1.02
C PRO A 198 -4.17 14.52 0.66
N ALA A 199 -4.21 13.27 0.24
CA ALA A 199 -5.45 12.59 -0.07
C ALA A 199 -5.35 11.14 0.46
N PRO A 200 -6.33 10.66 1.26
CA PRO A 200 -7.47 11.40 1.80
C PRO A 200 -7.06 12.47 2.82
N SER A 201 -7.86 13.53 2.96
CA SER A 201 -7.66 14.58 3.97
C SER A 201 -8.72 14.51 5.07
N CYS A 202 -8.30 14.65 6.33
CA CYS A 202 -9.22 14.75 7.46
C CYS A 202 -10.15 15.97 7.32
N LEU A 203 -9.64 17.06 6.73
CA LEU A 203 -10.35 18.34 6.61
C LEU A 203 -11.45 18.33 5.55
N ASP A 204 -11.47 17.35 4.65
CA ASP A 204 -12.55 17.19 3.67
C ASP A 204 -13.89 16.86 4.36
N CYS A 205 -13.84 16.15 5.49
CA CYS A 205 -15.01 15.80 6.31
C CYS A 205 -15.08 16.58 7.64
N HIS A 206 -13.96 17.11 8.12
CA HIS A 206 -13.85 17.85 9.38
C HIS A 206 -13.29 19.26 9.17
N PRO A 207 -13.97 20.13 8.41
CA PRO A 207 -13.45 21.46 8.08
C PRO A 207 -13.27 22.35 9.32
N ASP A 208 -14.09 22.17 10.35
CA ASP A 208 -14.00 22.92 11.61
C ASP A 208 -12.79 22.50 12.47
N ALA A 209 -12.12 21.39 12.13
CA ALA A 209 -10.87 21.01 12.77
C ALA A 209 -9.65 21.75 12.20
N ALA A 210 -9.82 22.52 11.12
CA ALA A 210 -8.74 23.32 10.57
C ALA A 210 -8.30 24.41 11.57
N PRO A 211 -7.00 24.77 11.60
CA PRO A 211 -6.50 25.81 12.49
C PRO A 211 -7.24 27.13 12.26
N GLY A 212 -7.68 27.75 13.36
CA GLY A 212 -8.43 28.99 13.37
C GLY A 212 -9.95 28.87 13.10
N LYS A 213 -10.47 27.66 12.81
CA LYS A 213 -11.91 27.47 12.50
C LYS A 213 -12.73 26.91 13.66
N GLY A 214 -12.11 26.08 14.51
CA GLY A 214 -12.80 25.36 15.58
C GLY A 214 -12.56 25.90 16.99
N GLN A 215 -13.40 25.45 17.91
CA GLN A 215 -13.29 25.76 19.35
C GLN A 215 -12.24 24.89 20.09
N VAL A 216 -11.74 23.83 19.44
CA VAL A 216 -10.72 22.96 20.03
C VAL A 216 -9.36 23.66 19.94
N MET A 217 -8.95 24.26 21.06
CA MET A 217 -7.71 25.04 21.17
C MET A 217 -6.48 24.31 20.62
N GLN A 218 -6.38 22.99 20.83
CA GLN A 218 -5.25 22.18 20.39
C GLN A 218 -5.10 22.16 18.86
N HIS A 219 -6.19 22.21 18.09
CA HIS A 219 -6.12 22.33 16.63
C HIS A 219 -5.52 23.68 16.20
N ASN A 220 -5.72 24.72 17.00
CA ASN A 220 -5.23 26.07 16.71
C ASN A 220 -3.76 26.25 17.13
N ILE A 221 -3.37 25.68 18.27
CA ILE A 221 -1.99 25.79 18.79
C ILE A 221 -1.02 24.89 18.00
N HIS A 222 -1.43 23.66 17.69
CA HIS A 222 -0.57 22.73 16.97
C HIS A 222 -0.66 22.90 15.46
N GLY A 223 -1.83 23.26 14.93
CA GLY A 223 -2.12 23.48 13.52
C GLY A 223 -1.15 22.85 12.53
N ASP A 224 -0.35 23.70 11.87
CA ASP A 224 0.57 23.28 10.81
C ASP A 224 1.87 22.65 11.33
N LYS A 225 2.02 22.43 12.64
CA LYS A 225 3.17 21.75 13.25
C LYS A 225 2.99 20.25 13.33
N LEU A 226 1.77 19.75 13.53
CA LEU A 226 1.49 18.33 13.73
C LEU A 226 0.55 17.78 12.67
N ASP A 227 0.92 16.66 12.06
CA ASP A 227 -0.03 15.86 11.28
C ASP A 227 -1.17 15.36 12.17
N CYS A 228 -2.42 15.40 11.70
CA CYS A 228 -3.60 15.04 12.51
C CYS A 228 -3.48 13.65 13.15
N ARG A 229 -2.80 12.70 12.49
CA ARG A 229 -2.62 11.34 13.00
C ARG A 229 -1.72 11.27 14.23
N VAL A 230 -0.84 12.26 14.44
CA VAL A 230 -0.02 12.35 15.66
C VAL A 230 -0.91 12.36 16.90
N CYS A 231 -2.02 13.12 16.85
CA CYS A 231 -3.00 13.17 17.93
C CYS A 231 -4.06 12.09 17.82
N HIS A 232 -4.46 11.71 16.60
CA HIS A 232 -5.65 10.88 16.38
C HIS A 232 -5.38 9.40 16.10
N SER A 233 -4.12 8.96 16.05
CA SER A 233 -3.81 7.52 16.04
C SER A 233 -4.20 6.87 17.36
N ALA A 234 -4.94 5.76 17.29
CA ALA A 234 -5.44 5.05 18.46
C ALA A 234 -4.34 4.42 19.33
N GLY A 235 -3.14 4.25 18.78
CA GLY A 235 -2.04 3.60 19.46
C GLY A 235 -1.02 3.02 18.49
N ALA A 236 -0.24 2.07 18.98
CA ALA A 236 0.88 1.49 18.24
C ALA A 236 0.44 0.78 16.95
N TYR A 237 1.29 0.86 15.94
CA TYR A 237 1.05 0.33 14.58
C TYR A 237 2.26 -0.45 14.10
N LYS A 238 2.08 -1.28 13.08
CA LYS A 238 3.12 -2.21 12.64
C LYS A 238 4.29 -1.49 11.98
N SER A 239 5.47 -1.76 12.53
CA SER A 239 6.79 -1.56 11.95
C SER A 239 7.41 -2.93 11.62
N CYS A 240 8.32 -2.97 10.64
CA CYS A 240 8.92 -4.23 10.17
C CYS A 240 10.42 -4.03 9.92
N TRP A 241 11.21 -5.08 10.09
CA TRP A 241 12.67 -5.04 9.94
C TRP A 241 13.18 -6.11 8.98
N ASN A 242 14.38 -5.88 8.43
CA ASN A 242 15.23 -6.90 7.81
C ASN A 242 14.56 -7.77 6.73
N CYS A 243 13.89 -7.15 5.74
CA CYS A 243 13.41 -7.91 4.59
C CYS A 243 14.60 -8.29 3.70
N HIS A 244 14.67 -9.55 3.32
CA HIS A 244 15.65 -10.09 2.38
C HIS A 244 14.94 -10.88 1.30
N VAL A 245 15.41 -10.77 0.07
CA VAL A 245 14.87 -11.48 -1.09
C VAL A 245 15.85 -12.55 -1.58
N GLY A 246 15.33 -13.68 -2.07
CA GLY A 246 16.15 -14.80 -2.54
C GLY A 246 15.37 -15.80 -3.38
N LEU A 247 16.02 -16.87 -3.80
CA LEU A 247 15.38 -18.01 -4.47
C LEU A 247 15.50 -19.26 -3.61
N ASP A 248 14.44 -20.05 -3.56
CA ASP A 248 14.53 -21.39 -2.99
C ASP A 248 15.26 -22.36 -3.95
N LYS A 249 15.37 -23.62 -3.52
CA LYS A 249 16.05 -24.69 -4.29
C LYS A 249 15.33 -25.03 -5.60
N GLU A 250 14.06 -24.66 -5.76
CA GLU A 250 13.29 -24.81 -7.00
C GLU A 250 13.39 -23.57 -7.91
N GLY A 251 14.09 -22.52 -7.48
CA GLY A 251 14.21 -21.26 -8.20
C GLY A 251 13.01 -20.32 -8.02
N LEU A 252 12.12 -20.59 -7.06
CA LEU A 252 10.98 -19.73 -6.77
C LEU A 252 11.38 -18.58 -5.85
N PRO A 253 10.88 -17.36 -6.10
CA PRO A 253 11.18 -16.22 -5.25
C PRO A 253 10.54 -16.33 -3.88
N TYR A 254 11.33 -16.05 -2.85
CA TYR A 254 10.83 -15.88 -1.49
C TYR A 254 11.33 -14.57 -0.87
N ARG A 255 10.63 -14.16 0.19
CA ARG A 255 11.00 -13.03 1.03
C ARG A 255 11.05 -13.49 2.47
N LYS A 256 12.11 -13.12 3.19
CA LYS A 256 12.25 -13.33 4.63
C LYS A 256 12.22 -11.98 5.33
N LEU A 257 11.48 -11.86 6.42
CA LEU A 257 11.40 -10.65 7.24
C LEU A 257 11.41 -11.03 8.71
N ASP A 258 11.96 -10.15 9.54
CA ASP A 258 11.85 -10.29 10.99
C ASP A 258 10.43 -10.00 11.46
N PRO A 259 9.97 -10.61 12.58
CA PRO A 259 8.62 -10.39 13.09
C PRO A 259 8.28 -8.90 13.20
N SER A 260 7.11 -8.51 12.70
CA SER A 260 6.64 -7.13 12.83
C SER A 260 6.39 -6.79 14.30
N VAL A 261 6.79 -5.59 14.71
CA VAL A 261 6.58 -5.07 16.06
C VAL A 261 5.61 -3.89 16.00
N LEU A 262 4.75 -3.76 17.01
CA LEU A 262 3.92 -2.57 17.16
C LEU A 262 4.74 -1.45 17.79
N THR A 263 4.84 -0.32 17.10
CA THR A 263 5.55 0.88 17.55
C THR A 263 4.64 2.09 17.49
N PHE A 264 4.93 3.11 18.29
CA PHE A 264 4.36 4.44 18.14
C PHE A 264 5.50 5.45 18.23
N LYS A 265 5.84 6.09 17.12
CA LYS A 265 6.93 7.07 17.08
C LYS A 265 6.52 8.34 16.32
N ILE A 266 6.86 9.48 16.91
CA ILE A 266 6.72 10.82 16.34
C ILE A 266 8.12 11.24 15.86
N GLY A 267 8.29 11.39 14.55
CA GLY A 267 9.52 11.86 13.93
C GLY A 267 9.36 13.27 13.37
N LYS A 268 10.48 13.87 12.94
CA LYS A 268 10.45 15.06 12.09
C LYS A 268 9.92 14.68 10.71
N ASN A 269 9.19 15.59 10.08
CA ASN A 269 8.83 15.47 8.68
C ASN A 269 10.09 15.72 7.82
N PRO A 270 10.59 14.70 7.09
CA PRO A 270 11.83 14.87 6.33
C PRO A 270 11.62 15.66 5.03
N ASN A 271 10.38 15.93 4.63
CA ASN A 271 10.05 16.62 3.39
C ASN A 271 8.82 17.53 3.57
N PRO A 272 8.94 18.64 4.32
CA PRO A 272 7.85 19.61 4.45
C PRO A 272 7.55 20.25 3.10
N THR A 273 6.27 20.31 2.77
CA THR A 273 5.76 20.97 1.55
C THR A 273 4.61 21.90 1.94
N PRO A 274 4.20 22.86 1.10
CA PRO A 274 3.01 23.67 1.40
C PRO A 274 1.76 22.83 1.68
N ASP A 275 1.65 21.68 1.01
CA ASP A 275 0.55 20.72 1.16
C ASP A 275 0.70 19.82 2.40
N ARG A 276 1.92 19.64 2.91
CA ARG A 276 2.25 18.85 4.12
C ARG A 276 3.25 19.63 4.98
N PRO A 277 2.81 20.74 5.61
CA PRO A 277 3.73 21.69 6.26
C PRO A 277 4.22 21.22 7.63
N TRP A 278 3.69 20.10 8.13
CA TRP A 278 3.94 19.59 9.48
C TRP A 278 5.41 19.45 9.81
N GLU A 279 5.79 19.91 10.99
CA GLU A 279 7.10 19.70 11.58
C GLU A 279 7.25 18.27 12.10
N TYR A 280 6.20 17.75 12.75
CA TYR A 280 6.17 16.39 13.28
C TYR A 280 5.09 15.53 12.65
N VAL A 281 5.47 14.29 12.41
CA VAL A 281 4.62 13.28 11.80
C VAL A 281 4.80 11.94 12.51
N LEU A 282 3.82 11.05 12.39
CA LEU A 282 4.04 9.66 12.76
C LEU A 282 5.03 9.02 11.79
N VAL A 283 5.93 8.19 12.31
CA VAL A 283 6.92 7.45 11.52
C VAL A 283 6.89 5.96 11.88
N ARG A 284 7.14 5.11 10.89
CA ARG A 284 7.25 3.66 11.07
C ARG A 284 8.52 3.14 10.40
N HIS A 285 9.10 2.09 10.96
CA HIS A 285 10.24 1.44 10.35
C HIS A 285 9.79 0.60 9.13
N ILE A 286 10.51 0.74 8.01
CA ILE A 286 10.35 -0.07 6.81
C ILE A 286 11.51 -1.07 6.69
N PRO A 287 11.25 -2.32 6.24
CA PRO A 287 12.23 -3.39 6.34
C PRO A 287 13.17 -3.39 5.13
N VAL A 288 13.93 -2.32 4.88
CA VAL A 288 14.87 -2.24 3.73
C VAL A 288 16.29 -2.14 4.26
N PRO A 289 16.91 -3.26 4.67
CA PRO A 289 18.31 -3.25 5.07
C PRO A 289 19.22 -3.02 3.84
N ALA A 290 20.48 -2.63 4.07
CA ALA A 290 21.44 -2.33 3.01
C ALA A 290 21.72 -3.54 2.09
N ASP A 291 21.61 -4.74 2.65
CA ASP A 291 21.85 -6.04 2.03
C ASP A 291 20.55 -6.78 1.67
N ILE A 292 19.41 -6.09 1.50
CA ILE A 292 18.13 -6.69 1.07
C ILE A 292 18.28 -7.63 -0.16
N PHE A 293 19.23 -7.32 -1.05
CA PHE A 293 19.55 -8.08 -2.26
C PHE A 293 20.84 -8.94 -2.14
N GLY A 294 21.38 -9.14 -0.94
CA GLY A 294 22.67 -9.81 -0.71
C GLY A 294 22.78 -11.21 -1.32
N TYR A 295 21.65 -11.92 -1.47
CA TYR A 295 21.58 -13.19 -2.22
C TYR A 295 22.08 -13.06 -3.67
N TYR A 296 21.82 -11.92 -4.32
CA TYR A 296 22.15 -11.67 -5.73
C TYR A 296 23.52 -11.02 -5.92
N GLY A 297 24.09 -10.45 -4.87
CA GLY A 297 25.40 -9.82 -4.89
C GLY A 297 25.54 -8.71 -3.85
N ASP A 298 26.77 -8.26 -3.68
CA ASP A 298 27.13 -7.21 -2.74
C ASP A 298 26.80 -5.81 -3.29
N ASN A 299 26.58 -4.86 -2.38
CA ASN A 299 26.44 -3.43 -2.68
C ASN A 299 25.39 -3.11 -3.77
N MET A 300 24.26 -3.80 -3.75
CA MET A 300 23.18 -3.61 -4.73
C MET A 300 22.45 -2.27 -4.59
N LEU A 301 22.60 -1.62 -3.42
CA LEU A 301 22.06 -0.31 -3.07
C LEU A 301 23.20 0.62 -2.61
N PRO A 302 24.05 1.12 -3.52
CA PRO A 302 25.26 1.88 -3.16
C PRO A 302 24.95 3.20 -2.44
N ASN A 303 23.78 3.79 -2.66
CA ASN A 303 23.34 5.01 -1.99
C ASN A 303 22.29 4.71 -0.92
N TRP A 304 22.37 3.55 -0.26
CA TRP A 304 21.33 3.10 0.66
C TRP A 304 20.93 4.17 1.69
N ALA A 305 21.88 4.89 2.28
CA ALA A 305 21.61 5.91 3.29
C ALA A 305 20.88 7.17 2.78
N SER A 306 20.69 7.34 1.46
CA SER A 306 19.98 8.49 0.89
C SER A 306 18.50 8.58 1.25
N VAL A 307 17.91 7.47 1.75
CA VAL A 307 16.49 7.39 2.09
C VAL A 307 16.33 6.84 3.50
N PRO A 308 15.55 7.50 4.38
CA PRO A 308 15.26 6.99 5.72
C PRO A 308 14.61 5.59 5.73
N THR A 309 14.94 4.78 6.74
CA THR A 309 14.23 3.52 7.07
C THR A 309 13.04 3.79 7.99
N TRP A 310 13.08 4.85 8.78
CA TRP A 310 11.91 5.41 9.45
C TRP A 310 11.21 6.39 8.53
N LYS A 311 10.02 6.01 8.05
CA LYS A 311 9.26 6.78 7.06
C LYS A 311 7.95 7.27 7.63
N TYR A 312 7.50 8.41 7.09
CA TYR A 312 6.19 8.97 7.34
C TYR A 312 5.08 7.90 7.27
N ALA A 313 4.25 7.83 8.30
CA ALA A 313 3.25 6.80 8.52
C ALA A 313 1.84 7.36 8.36
N THR A 314 1.18 6.99 7.27
CA THR A 314 -0.26 7.21 7.07
C THR A 314 -1.04 6.09 7.76
N VAL A 315 -1.13 6.13 9.08
CA VAL A 315 -1.83 5.10 9.89
C VAL A 315 -3.33 5.09 9.63
N HIS A 316 -3.95 3.93 9.78
CA HIS A 316 -5.39 3.72 9.54
C HIS A 316 -6.12 3.27 10.82
N ASN A 317 -5.75 3.80 11.98
CA ASN A 317 -6.35 3.44 13.27
C ASN A 317 -6.85 4.70 13.98
N ILE A 318 -7.63 5.53 13.28
CA ILE A 318 -8.02 6.85 13.78
C ILE A 318 -9.08 6.74 14.87
N GLN A 319 -8.92 7.52 15.94
CA GLN A 319 -9.91 7.68 17.01
C GLN A 319 -10.12 9.15 17.33
N LYS A 320 -11.36 9.50 17.71
CA LYS A 320 -11.68 10.87 18.15
C LYS A 320 -10.92 11.21 19.42
N ILE A 321 -10.86 10.26 20.36
CA ILE A 321 -10.17 10.40 21.64
C ILE A 321 -9.13 9.28 21.73
N THR A 322 -7.87 9.64 21.90
CA THR A 322 -6.70 8.74 21.98
C THR A 322 -6.00 8.94 23.32
N PRO A 323 -5.01 8.10 23.67
CA PRO A 323 -4.12 8.42 24.78
C PRO A 323 -3.47 9.80 24.61
N GLN A 324 -2.93 10.11 23.42
CA GLN A 324 -2.17 11.33 23.14
C GLN A 324 -2.99 12.62 23.25
N ASN A 325 -4.26 12.63 22.80
CA ASN A 325 -5.05 13.86 22.72
C ASN A 325 -5.94 14.15 23.94
N LYS A 326 -5.88 13.31 24.98
CA LYS A 326 -6.64 13.49 26.23
C LYS A 326 -6.06 14.57 27.14
N ASP A 327 -4.75 14.76 27.15
CA ASP A 327 -4.06 15.71 28.00
C ASP A 327 -2.74 16.17 27.34
N CYS A 328 -2.34 17.42 27.52
CA CYS A 328 -1.07 17.93 26.98
C CYS A 328 0.13 17.12 27.48
N LYS A 329 0.09 16.66 28.74
CA LYS A 329 1.13 15.84 29.35
C LYS A 329 1.19 14.44 28.76
N ASN A 330 0.28 14.02 27.88
CA ASN A 330 0.42 12.72 27.22
C ASN A 330 1.35 12.75 26.00
N CYS A 331 1.90 13.92 25.66
CA CYS A 331 2.91 14.10 24.62
C CYS A 331 4.09 14.95 25.11
N HIS A 332 3.82 16.05 25.79
CA HIS A 332 4.84 16.99 26.26
C HIS A 332 5.62 16.40 27.43
N GLY A 333 6.95 16.37 27.31
CA GLY A 333 7.83 15.75 28.31
C GLY A 333 7.94 14.21 28.24
N HIS A 334 7.41 13.59 27.17
CA HIS A 334 7.42 12.13 26.98
C HIS A 334 8.38 11.72 25.84
N PRO A 335 9.70 11.66 26.09
CA PRO A 335 10.71 11.37 25.05
C PRO A 335 10.50 10.01 24.37
N GLU A 336 9.89 9.04 25.05
CA GLU A 336 9.63 7.70 24.53
C GLU A 336 8.68 7.68 23.32
N LEU A 337 7.86 8.71 23.15
CA LEU A 337 6.94 8.85 22.01
C LEU A 337 7.64 9.36 20.75
N PHE A 338 8.81 9.99 20.90
CA PHE A 338 9.55 10.57 19.79
C PHE A 338 10.59 9.59 19.25
N LEU A 339 10.90 9.70 17.96
CA LEU A 339 12.00 8.97 17.35
C LEU A 339 13.30 9.70 17.67
N THR A 340 14.08 9.16 18.60
CA THR A 340 15.38 9.69 19.00
C THR A 340 16.51 8.83 18.43
N GLU A 341 17.76 9.30 18.50
CA GLU A 341 18.92 8.50 18.08
C GLU A 341 19.00 7.13 18.78
N LYS A 342 18.49 7.03 20.02
CA LYS A 342 18.48 5.77 20.80
C LYS A 342 17.52 4.72 20.25
N ASP A 343 16.55 5.13 19.45
CA ASP A 343 15.54 4.25 18.84
C ASP A 343 15.98 3.72 17.46
N VAL A 344 17.08 4.22 16.93
CA VAL A 344 17.58 3.92 15.58
C VAL A 344 18.81 3.03 15.71
N ASP A 345 18.85 1.95 14.93
CA ASP A 345 20.04 1.09 14.86
C ASP A 345 21.25 1.94 14.40
N PRO A 346 22.44 1.78 15.04
CA PRO A 346 23.63 2.54 14.67
C PRO A 346 23.96 2.52 13.18
N ALA A 347 23.71 1.42 12.48
CA ALA A 347 23.94 1.28 11.03
C ALA A 347 22.98 2.13 10.18
N GLU A 348 21.82 2.51 10.73
CA GLU A 348 20.80 3.29 10.03
C GLU A 348 20.78 4.77 10.45
N LEU A 349 21.61 5.19 11.40
CA LEU A 349 21.61 6.56 11.92
C LEU A 349 21.78 7.60 10.83
N GLU A 350 22.72 7.38 9.90
CA GLU A 350 22.96 8.29 8.78
C GLU A 350 21.70 8.50 7.94
N ALA A 351 21.01 7.41 7.58
CA ALA A 351 19.82 7.45 6.76
C ALA A 351 18.65 8.18 7.45
N ASN A 352 18.61 8.17 8.78
CA ASN A 352 17.48 8.67 9.56
C ASN A 352 17.72 10.04 10.22
N ARG A 353 18.89 10.67 10.03
CA ARG A 353 19.21 11.99 10.62
C ARG A 353 18.09 13.02 10.42
N ALA A 354 17.47 13.05 9.25
CA ALA A 354 16.42 14.00 8.90
C ALA A 354 15.08 13.76 9.62
N VAL A 355 14.83 12.55 10.13
CA VAL A 355 13.56 12.18 10.81
C VAL A 355 13.71 12.10 12.33
N ILE A 356 14.94 12.15 12.84
CA ILE A 356 15.23 12.09 14.28
C ILE A 356 14.88 13.42 14.96
N VAL A 357 14.26 13.31 16.13
CA VAL A 357 13.91 14.42 17.01
C VAL A 357 15.03 14.60 18.03
N THR A 358 15.72 15.74 17.93
CA THR A 358 16.86 16.11 18.78
C THR A 358 16.43 16.88 20.03
N GLU A 359 15.30 17.58 19.95
CA GLU A 359 14.73 18.35 21.05
C GLU A 359 13.28 17.94 21.25
N ILE A 360 12.97 17.47 22.46
CA ILE A 360 11.63 17.01 22.82
C ILE A 360 10.78 18.21 23.24
N PRO A 361 9.58 18.38 22.66
CA PRO A 361 8.62 19.38 23.13
C PRO A 361 8.35 19.21 24.63
N LYS A 362 8.50 20.32 25.38
CA LYS A 362 8.31 20.37 26.83
C LYS A 362 6.89 20.68 27.23
#